data_AF-A0A6A6MM03-F1
#
_entry.id   AF-A0A6A6MM03-F1
#
_cell.length_a   1.000
_cell.length_b   1.000
_cell.length_c   1.000
_cell.angle_alpha   90.00
_cell.angle_beta   90.00
_cell.angle_gamma   90.00
#
_symmetry.space_group_name_H-M   'P 1'
#
loop_
_entity.id
_entity.type
_entity.pdbx_description
1 polymer ?
#
loop_
_entity_poly.entity_id
_entity_poly.type
_entity_poly.pdbx_seq_one_letter_code
_entity_poly.pdbx_strand_id
1 'polypeptide(L)'
;MDRLIDRTINAMIVLAAGSYAITKLLTIDHDYWHGWTFYEILRYAPQHNWSAYGEALKTNPVLAKMMISGVVYSVGDWIAQCFEGKPLFEFDRARMFRSGLVGFTLHGSLSHYYYQFCEELFPFQDWWVVPAKVAFDQTAWAAVWNSIYYTALGFLRLESPANIFSELKATFWPMLTAGWKLWPFAHLITYGVIPVEQRLLWVDCVELIWVTILSTYSNEKSEARISETPAEAGSSSLLKGPPEE
;
A
#
# COMPACT_ATOMS: atom_id res chain seq x y z
N MET A 1 4.10 -17.27 33.60
CA MET A 1 3.01 -16.50 34.22
C MET A 1 3.09 -15.05 33.75
N ASP A 2 4.27 -14.44 33.82
CA ASP A 2 4.54 -13.06 33.39
C ASP A 2 4.18 -12.77 31.92
N ARG A 3 4.55 -13.66 31.00
CA ARG A 3 4.25 -13.50 29.56
C ARG A 3 2.75 -13.48 29.22
N LEU A 4 1.92 -14.13 30.06
CA LEU A 4 0.46 -14.15 29.88
C LEU A 4 -0.13 -12.86 30.44
N ILE A 5 0.38 -12.39 31.58
CA ILE A 5 0.03 -11.12 32.21
C ILE A 5 0.36 -9.95 31.28
N ASP A 6 1.55 -9.94 30.65
CA ASP A 6 1.94 -8.90 29.70
C ASP A 6 1.00 -8.85 28.48
N ARG A 7 0.60 -10.01 27.96
CA ARG A 7 -0.37 -10.09 26.84
C ARG A 7 -1.75 -9.58 27.25
N THR A 8 -2.20 -9.91 28.46
CA THR A 8 -3.48 -9.42 28.97
C THR A 8 -3.45 -7.91 29.20
N ILE A 9 -2.36 -7.38 29.77
CA ILE A 9 -2.18 -5.94 29.97
C ILE A 9 -2.16 -5.22 28.62
N ASN A 10 -1.40 -5.71 27.64
CA ASN A 10 -1.35 -5.12 26.30
C ASN A 10 -2.73 -5.18 25.61
N ALA A 11 -3.43 -6.31 25.69
CA ALA A 11 -4.77 -6.43 25.12
C ALA A 11 -5.77 -5.46 25.79
N MET A 12 -5.68 -5.27 27.11
CA MET A 12 -6.53 -4.31 27.84
C MET A 12 -6.22 -2.87 27.46
N ILE A 13 -4.94 -2.51 27.29
CA ILE A 13 -4.54 -1.18 26.82
C ILE A 13 -5.06 -0.93 25.41
N VAL A 14 -4.90 -1.90 24.51
CA VAL A 14 -5.39 -1.81 23.12
C VAL A 14 -6.91 -1.69 23.09
N LEU A 15 -7.63 -2.48 23.89
CA LEU A 15 -9.08 -2.40 24.00
C LEU A 15 -9.55 -1.07 24.59
N ALA A 16 -8.87 -0.56 25.62
CA ALA A 16 -9.20 0.72 26.24
C ALA A 16 -8.91 1.89 25.29
N ALA A 17 -7.75 1.90 24.64
CA ALA A 17 -7.38 2.91 23.66
C ALA A 17 -8.28 2.86 22.42
N GLY A 18 -8.59 1.66 21.93
CA GLY A 18 -9.52 1.43 20.82
C GLY A 18 -10.94 1.88 21.17
N SER A 19 -11.44 1.51 22.35
CA SER A 19 -12.76 1.95 22.84
C SER A 19 -12.82 3.45 23.04
N TYR A 20 -11.75 4.06 23.57
CA TYR A 20 -11.64 5.51 23.75
C TYR A 20 -11.55 6.22 22.40
N ALA A 21 -10.77 5.71 21.46
CA ALA A 21 -10.66 6.27 20.12
C ALA A 21 -11.99 6.16 19.36
N ILE A 22 -12.67 5.01 19.43
CA ILE A 22 -14.01 4.82 18.84
C ILE A 22 -15.00 5.77 19.51
N THR A 23 -15.01 5.85 20.84
CA THR A 23 -15.88 6.78 21.57
C THR A 23 -15.59 8.22 21.16
N LYS A 24 -14.32 8.62 21.14
CA LYS A 24 -13.92 9.96 20.75
C LYS A 24 -14.18 10.24 19.28
N LEU A 25 -14.08 9.26 18.37
CA LEU A 25 -14.44 9.41 16.96
C LEU A 25 -15.96 9.54 16.79
N LEU A 26 -16.74 8.77 17.55
CA LEU A 26 -18.20 8.84 17.58
C LEU A 26 -18.71 10.11 18.28
N THR A 27 -17.94 10.69 19.20
CA THR A 27 -18.30 11.90 19.95
C THR A 27 -17.46 13.11 19.58
N ILE A 28 -16.59 13.03 18.55
CA ILE A 28 -15.56 14.07 18.27
C ILE A 28 -16.19 15.41 17.95
N ASP A 29 -17.46 15.34 17.59
CA ASP A 29 -18.19 16.37 16.90
C ASP A 29 -19.63 16.46 17.44
N HIS A 30 -19.85 15.99 18.68
CA HIS A 30 -21.15 16.10 19.36
C HIS A 30 -21.67 17.55 19.44
N ASP A 31 -20.76 18.54 19.37
CA ASP A 31 -21.10 19.96 19.34
C ASP A 31 -21.21 20.56 17.92
N TYR A 32 -20.79 19.84 16.87
CA TYR A 32 -20.82 20.29 15.47
C TYR A 32 -21.88 19.57 14.61
N TRP A 33 -22.16 18.30 14.90
CA TRP A 33 -23.18 17.51 14.20
C TRP A 33 -24.53 17.77 14.83
N HIS A 34 -25.37 18.50 14.09
CA HIS A 34 -26.71 18.81 14.49
C HIS A 34 -27.56 17.52 14.62
N GLY A 35 -27.68 16.98 15.83
CA GLY A 35 -28.84 16.19 16.28
C GLY A 35 -29.07 14.80 15.69
N TRP A 36 -28.11 14.19 14.99
CA TRP A 36 -28.30 12.87 14.42
C TRP A 36 -28.19 11.76 15.47
N THR A 37 -29.20 10.91 15.52
CA THR A 37 -29.20 9.65 16.27
C THR A 37 -28.21 8.65 15.68
N PHE A 38 -27.83 7.62 16.46
CA PHE A 38 -26.93 6.56 15.99
C PHE A 38 -27.42 5.86 14.71
N TYR A 39 -28.74 5.67 14.58
CA TYR A 39 -29.36 5.14 13.37
C TYR A 39 -29.14 6.06 12.16
N GLU A 40 -29.31 7.37 12.34
CA GLU A 40 -29.11 8.36 11.30
C GLU A 40 -27.64 8.46 10.87
N ILE A 41 -26.70 8.35 11.81
CA ILE A 41 -25.26 8.27 11.50
C ILE A 41 -24.98 7.05 10.61
N LEU A 42 -25.43 5.86 11.01
CA LEU A 42 -25.20 4.64 10.22
C LEU A 42 -25.86 4.71 8.84
N ARG A 43 -27.01 5.39 8.72
CA ARG A 43 -27.76 5.47 7.47
C ARG A 43 -27.25 6.56 6.52
N TYR A 44 -26.92 7.73 7.04
CA TYR A 44 -26.64 8.91 6.23
C TYR A 44 -25.14 9.21 6.08
N ALA A 45 -24.29 8.86 7.05
CA ALA A 45 -22.85 9.10 6.91
C ALA A 45 -22.24 8.39 5.68
N PRO A 46 -22.55 7.10 5.39
CA PRO A 46 -22.07 6.47 4.16
C PRO A 46 -22.59 7.16 2.90
N GLN A 47 -23.86 7.57 2.90
CA GLN A 47 -24.47 8.25 1.76
C GLN A 47 -23.82 9.61 1.50
N HIS A 48 -23.60 10.41 2.55
CA HIS A 48 -22.95 11.72 2.44
C HIS A 48 -21.48 11.59 2.01
N ASN A 49 -20.75 10.63 2.58
CA ASN A 49 -19.37 10.35 2.17
C ASN A 49 -19.29 9.93 0.70
N TRP A 50 -20.23 9.09 0.24
CA TRP A 50 -20.31 8.70 -1.17
C TRP A 50 -20.60 9.89 -2.08
N SER A 51 -21.56 10.75 -1.71
CA SER A 51 -21.88 11.95 -2.48
C SER A 51 -20.69 12.93 -2.53
N ALA A 52 -20.02 13.16 -1.40
CA ALA A 52 -18.83 14.01 -1.33
C ALA A 52 -17.67 13.46 -2.17
N TYR A 53 -17.44 12.15 -2.12
CA TYR A 53 -16.46 11.48 -2.96
C TYR A 53 -16.81 11.60 -4.45
N GLY A 54 -18.08 11.37 -4.82
CA GLY A 54 -18.55 11.53 -6.19
C GLY A 54 -18.36 12.96 -6.71
N GLU A 55 -18.56 13.97 -5.87
CA GLU A 55 -18.33 15.37 -6.24
C GLU A 55 -16.84 15.70 -6.37
N ALA A 56 -16.00 15.16 -5.48
CA ALA A 56 -14.55 15.27 -5.58
C ALA A 56 -14.04 14.63 -6.89
N LEU A 57 -14.59 13.49 -7.30
CA LEU A 57 -14.28 12.86 -8.57
C LEU A 57 -14.67 13.70 -9.79
N LYS A 58 -15.78 14.45 -9.73
CA LYS A 58 -16.17 15.35 -10.83
C LYS A 58 -15.28 16.59 -10.91
N THR A 59 -14.91 17.14 -9.76
CA THR A 59 -14.17 18.40 -9.69
C THR A 59 -12.69 18.20 -9.99
N ASN A 60 -12.04 17.23 -9.33
CA ASN A 60 -10.61 16.94 -9.46
C ASN A 60 -10.37 15.42 -9.33
N PRO A 61 -10.69 14.62 -10.35
CA PRO A 61 -10.66 13.15 -10.26
C PRO A 61 -9.29 12.59 -9.91
N VAL A 62 -8.22 13.16 -10.49
CA VAL A 62 -6.85 12.70 -10.26
C VAL A 62 -6.44 12.97 -8.83
N LEU A 63 -6.65 14.19 -8.32
CA LEU A 63 -6.28 14.54 -6.96
C LEU A 63 -7.05 13.71 -5.91
N ALA A 64 -8.36 13.52 -6.10
CA ALA A 64 -9.17 12.69 -5.21
C ALA A 64 -8.61 11.26 -5.11
N LYS A 65 -8.24 10.68 -6.25
CA LYS A 65 -7.62 9.35 -6.36
C LYS A 65 -6.23 9.30 -5.72
N MET A 66 -5.39 10.29 -5.98
CA MET A 66 -4.06 10.44 -5.34
C MET A 66 -4.17 10.48 -3.81
N MET A 67 -5.09 11.28 -3.27
CA MET A 67 -5.29 11.40 -1.82
C MET A 67 -5.67 10.06 -1.19
N ILE A 68 -6.61 9.33 -1.79
CA ILE A 68 -7.06 8.02 -1.27
C ILE A 68 -5.94 6.99 -1.34
N SER A 69 -5.25 6.86 -2.49
CA SER A 69 -4.12 5.93 -2.61
C SER A 69 -2.98 6.27 -1.65
N GLY A 70 -2.71 7.56 -1.39
CA GLY A 70 -1.72 7.97 -0.39
C GLY A 70 -2.06 7.52 1.04
N VAL A 71 -3.35 7.61 1.41
CA VAL A 71 -3.84 7.09 2.69
C VAL A 71 -3.73 5.57 2.74
N VAL A 72 -4.19 4.87 1.70
CA VAL A 72 -4.13 3.40 1.61
C VAL A 72 -2.71 2.89 1.77
N TYR A 73 -1.75 3.52 1.09
CA TYR A 73 -0.34 3.10 1.17
C TYR A 73 0.28 3.38 2.54
N SER A 74 -0.12 4.47 3.20
CA SER A 74 0.33 4.80 4.56
C SER A 74 -0.23 3.81 5.57
N VAL A 75 -1.54 3.52 5.48
CA VAL A 75 -2.21 2.58 6.40
C VAL A 75 -1.71 1.16 6.17
N GLY A 76 -1.53 0.73 4.91
CA GLY A 76 -0.98 -0.59 4.58
C GLY A 76 0.44 -0.78 5.12
N ASP A 77 1.30 0.24 5.04
CA ASP A 77 2.63 0.19 5.63
C ASP A 77 2.57 0.14 7.16
N TRP A 78 1.70 0.94 7.79
CA TRP A 78 1.51 0.89 9.23
C TRP A 78 1.04 -0.49 9.71
N ILE A 79 0.11 -1.13 8.98
CA ILE A 79 -0.33 -2.49 9.25
C ILE A 79 0.83 -3.48 9.10
N ALA A 80 1.66 -3.36 8.05
CA ALA A 80 2.84 -4.20 7.85
C ALA A 80 3.79 -4.13 9.05
N GLN A 81 4.06 -2.92 9.54
CA GLN A 81 4.90 -2.70 10.71
C GLN A 81 4.32 -3.34 11.99
N CYS A 82 2.99 -3.37 12.12
CA CYS A 82 2.34 -4.07 13.23
C CYS A 82 2.51 -5.60 13.10
N PHE A 83 2.44 -6.16 11.89
CA PHE A 83 2.69 -7.59 11.64
C PHE A 83 4.14 -8.00 11.90
N GLU A 84 5.09 -7.09 11.66
CA GLU A 84 6.51 -7.25 12.02
C GLU A 84 6.75 -7.22 13.55
N GLY A 85 5.70 -6.95 14.35
CA GLY A 85 5.76 -6.96 15.80
C GLY A 85 6.12 -5.61 16.43
N LYS A 86 6.14 -4.51 15.66
CA LYS A 86 6.34 -3.18 16.23
C LYS A 86 5.09 -2.74 17.02
N PRO A 87 5.24 -2.07 18.18
CA PRO A 87 4.10 -1.53 18.92
C PRO A 87 3.30 -0.52 18.09
N LEU A 88 1.99 -0.45 18.30
CA LEU A 88 1.06 0.39 17.52
C LEU A 88 1.48 1.86 17.37
N PHE A 89 2.16 2.41 18.39
CA PHE A 89 2.56 3.82 18.45
C PHE A 89 4.07 4.03 18.20
N GLU A 90 4.86 2.95 18.11
CA GLU A 90 6.31 2.97 17.93
C GLU A 90 6.68 2.39 16.55
N PHE A 91 6.12 2.99 15.50
CA PHE A 91 6.39 2.63 14.11
C PHE A 91 7.34 3.63 13.44
N ASP A 92 8.02 3.17 12.39
CA ASP A 92 8.85 4.01 11.52
C ASP A 92 7.95 4.92 10.66
N ARG A 93 7.86 6.18 11.08
CA ARG A 93 7.10 7.23 10.39
C ARG A 93 7.69 7.58 9.03
N ALA A 94 9.02 7.50 8.87
CA ALA A 94 9.68 7.82 7.61
C ALA A 94 9.40 6.73 6.57
N ARG A 95 9.37 5.45 6.97
CA ARG A 95 8.92 4.34 6.13
C ARG A 95 7.46 4.51 5.70
N MET A 96 6.56 4.77 6.66
CA MET A 96 5.15 5.01 6.37
C MET A 96 4.95 6.19 5.41
N PHE A 97 5.66 7.29 5.65
CA PHE A 97 5.61 8.48 4.80
C PHE A 97 6.10 8.20 3.37
N ARG A 98 7.20 7.45 3.19
CA ARG A 98 7.69 7.06 1.86
C ARG A 98 6.67 6.20 1.11
N SER A 99 6.04 5.24 1.80
CA SER A 99 4.96 4.43 1.22
C SER A 99 3.79 5.32 0.80
N GLY A 100 3.31 6.18 1.70
CA GLY A 100 2.23 7.13 1.41
C GLY A 100 2.54 8.07 0.24
N LEU A 101 3.80 8.53 0.12
CA LEU A 101 4.24 9.37 -0.98
C LEU A 101 4.20 8.63 -2.32
N VAL A 102 4.60 7.36 -2.36
CA VAL A 102 4.46 6.50 -3.56
C VAL A 102 2.99 6.32 -3.94
N GLY A 103 2.13 6.04 -2.96
CA GLY A 103 0.69 5.92 -3.18
C GLY A 103 0.07 7.21 -3.73
N PHE A 104 0.44 8.35 -3.12
CA PHE A 104 -0.08 9.66 -3.50
C PHE A 104 0.41 10.12 -4.87
N THR A 105 1.71 10.02 -5.14
CA THR A 105 2.29 10.60 -6.37
C THR A 105 2.19 9.68 -7.57
N LEU A 106 2.41 8.37 -7.37
CA LEU A 106 2.55 7.41 -8.46
C LEU A 106 1.29 6.56 -8.62
N HIS A 107 0.87 5.84 -7.58
CA HIS A 107 -0.25 4.88 -7.72
C HIS A 107 -1.53 5.59 -8.14
N GLY A 108 -1.96 6.62 -7.38
CA GLY A 108 -3.25 7.26 -7.64
C GLY A 108 -3.34 7.97 -8.99
N SER A 109 -2.23 8.57 -9.45
CA SER A 109 -2.18 9.28 -10.74
C SER A 109 -2.02 8.33 -11.91
N LEU A 110 -1.10 7.37 -11.84
CA LEU A 110 -0.84 6.42 -12.91
C LEU A 110 -2.01 5.46 -13.11
N SER A 111 -2.61 4.95 -12.03
CA SER A 111 -3.78 4.08 -12.11
C SER A 111 -4.99 4.80 -12.70
N HIS A 112 -5.16 6.11 -12.48
CA HIS A 112 -6.21 6.90 -13.13
C HIS A 112 -6.11 6.84 -14.66
N TYR A 113 -4.94 7.18 -15.19
CA TYR A 113 -4.72 7.17 -16.64
C TYR A 113 -4.65 5.76 -17.21
N TYR A 114 -4.15 4.80 -16.45
CA TYR A 114 -4.12 3.39 -16.85
C TYR A 114 -5.53 2.86 -17.13
N TYR A 115 -6.51 3.13 -16.26
CA TYR A 115 -7.87 2.65 -16.51
C TYR A 115 -8.52 3.31 -17.73
N GLN A 116 -8.23 4.59 -18.01
CA GLN A 116 -8.69 5.24 -19.24
C GLN A 116 -8.06 4.60 -20.47
N PHE A 117 -6.74 4.42 -20.45
CA PHE A 117 -6.00 3.73 -21.50
C PHE A 117 -6.51 2.30 -21.74
N CYS A 118 -6.84 1.57 -20.68
CA CYS A 118 -7.39 0.22 -20.78
C CYS A 118 -8.78 0.20 -21.46
N GLU A 119 -9.62 1.21 -21.22
CA GLU A 119 -10.90 1.35 -21.92
C GLU A 119 -10.70 1.69 -23.40
N GLU A 120 -9.73 2.54 -23.74
CA GLU A 120 -9.39 2.87 -25.13
C GLU A 120 -8.80 1.68 -25.89
N LEU A 121 -7.97 0.87 -25.23
CA LEU A 121 -7.34 -0.31 -25.82
C LEU A 121 -8.36 -1.44 -26.08
N PHE A 122 -9.38 -1.54 -25.23
CA PHE A 122 -10.43 -2.56 -25.31
C PHE A 122 -11.83 -1.92 -25.34
N PRO A 123 -12.21 -1.26 -26.46
CA PRO A 123 -13.45 -0.48 -26.57
C PRO A 123 -14.72 -1.34 -26.74
N PHE A 124 -14.61 -2.65 -26.52
CA PHE A 124 -15.68 -3.63 -26.73
C PHE A 124 -16.47 -3.86 -25.43
N GLN A 125 -17.73 -4.27 -25.55
CA GLN A 125 -18.60 -4.56 -24.40
C GLN A 125 -18.93 -6.05 -24.23
N ASP A 126 -18.27 -6.92 -24.99
CA ASP A 126 -18.48 -8.35 -24.91
C ASP A 126 -17.92 -8.97 -23.61
N TRP A 127 -18.47 -10.12 -23.22
CA TRP A 127 -18.03 -10.83 -22.01
C TRP A 127 -16.54 -11.20 -22.01
N TRP A 128 -15.94 -11.42 -23.19
CA TRP A 128 -14.53 -11.82 -23.34
C TRP A 128 -13.56 -10.67 -23.05
N VAL A 129 -14.06 -9.43 -23.02
CA VAL A 129 -13.23 -8.24 -22.79
C VAL A 129 -12.72 -8.20 -21.36
N VAL A 130 -13.54 -8.64 -20.40
CA VAL A 130 -13.16 -8.69 -18.98
C VAL A 130 -11.92 -9.58 -18.77
N PRO A 131 -11.91 -10.87 -19.14
CA PRO A 131 -10.71 -11.69 -18.99
C PRO A 131 -9.53 -11.20 -19.84
N ALA A 132 -9.76 -10.55 -20.98
CA ALA A 132 -8.68 -9.93 -21.77
C ALA A 132 -8.03 -8.74 -21.03
N LYS A 133 -8.84 -7.84 -20.44
CA LYS A 133 -8.37 -6.74 -19.58
C LYS A 133 -7.60 -7.26 -18.38
N VAL A 134 -8.12 -8.31 -17.71
CA VAL A 134 -7.41 -8.98 -16.60
C VAL A 134 -6.07 -9.53 -17.06
N ALA A 135 -6.02 -10.26 -18.18
CA ALA A 135 -4.77 -10.83 -18.68
C ALA A 135 -3.74 -9.74 -19.03
N PHE A 136 -4.17 -8.64 -19.64
CA PHE A 136 -3.32 -7.50 -19.96
C PHE A 136 -2.79 -6.81 -18.69
N ASP A 137 -3.67 -6.58 -17.71
CA ASP A 137 -3.34 -5.99 -16.42
C ASP A 137 -2.29 -6.84 -15.70
N GLN A 138 -2.54 -8.13 -15.58
CA GLN A 138 -1.69 -9.06 -14.84
C GLN A 138 -0.34 -9.37 -15.49
N THR A 139 -0.18 -9.01 -16.77
CA THR A 139 1.08 -9.22 -17.51
C THR A 139 1.83 -7.91 -17.68
N ALA A 140 1.29 -6.99 -18.48
CA ALA A 140 1.96 -5.74 -18.83
C ALA A 140 1.94 -4.75 -17.65
N TRP A 141 0.75 -4.48 -17.10
CA TRP A 141 0.61 -3.45 -16.07
C TRP A 141 1.28 -3.85 -14.76
N ALA A 142 1.06 -5.08 -14.28
CA ALA A 142 1.67 -5.59 -13.05
C ALA A 142 3.21 -5.56 -13.11
N ALA A 143 3.81 -5.89 -14.26
CA ALA A 143 5.26 -5.81 -14.45
C ALA A 143 5.77 -4.36 -14.42
N VAL A 144 5.08 -3.44 -15.09
CA VAL A 144 5.40 -2.01 -15.10
C VAL A 144 5.26 -1.42 -13.70
N TRP A 145 4.13 -1.64 -13.04
CA TRP A 145 3.84 -1.11 -11.72
C TRP A 145 4.82 -1.60 -10.66
N ASN A 146 5.10 -2.91 -10.62
CA ASN A 146 6.11 -3.44 -9.70
C ASN A 146 7.48 -2.78 -9.92
N SER A 147 7.87 -2.57 -11.18
CA SER A 147 9.14 -1.92 -11.51
C SER A 147 9.18 -0.47 -11.03
N ILE A 148 8.10 0.28 -11.23
CA ILE A 148 7.95 1.66 -10.76
C ILE A 148 8.01 1.71 -9.23
N TYR A 149 7.26 0.85 -8.54
CA TYR A 149 7.18 0.83 -7.08
C TYR A 149 8.56 0.62 -6.44
N TYR A 150 9.27 -0.44 -6.81
CA TYR A 150 10.59 -0.74 -6.22
C TYR A 150 11.62 0.32 -6.58
N THR A 151 11.58 0.85 -7.80
CA THR A 151 12.50 1.93 -8.23
C THR A 151 12.25 3.19 -7.42
N ALA A 152 11.01 3.64 -7.33
CA ALA A 152 10.64 4.84 -6.58
C ALA A 152 10.94 4.69 -5.08
N LEU A 153 10.62 3.53 -4.50
CA LEU A 153 10.91 3.25 -3.11
C LEU A 153 12.42 3.27 -2.85
N GLY A 154 13.22 2.61 -3.68
CA GLY A 154 14.68 2.61 -3.58
C GLY A 154 15.29 4.01 -3.66
N PHE A 155 14.79 4.88 -4.56
CA PHE A 155 15.18 6.28 -4.60
C PHE A 155 14.83 7.03 -3.31
N LEU A 156 13.63 6.80 -2.77
CA LEU A 156 13.20 7.39 -1.50
C LEU A 156 13.96 6.81 -0.29
N ARG A 157 14.59 5.64 -0.43
CA ARG A 157 15.54 5.07 0.55
C ARG A 157 16.97 5.61 0.38
N LEU A 158 17.23 6.44 -0.65
CA LEU A 158 18.56 6.91 -1.02
C LEU A 158 19.54 5.77 -1.35
N GLU A 159 19.04 4.66 -1.89
CA GLU A 159 19.87 3.53 -2.32
C GLU A 159 20.58 3.83 -3.66
N SER A 160 21.71 3.16 -3.92
CA SER A 160 22.43 3.31 -5.18
C SER A 160 21.65 2.67 -6.34
N PRO A 161 21.76 3.17 -7.58
CA PRO A 161 21.07 2.57 -8.74
C PRO A 161 21.36 1.08 -8.93
N ALA A 162 22.58 0.63 -8.61
CA ALA A 162 22.95 -0.78 -8.67
C ALA A 162 22.17 -1.63 -7.64
N ASN A 163 21.97 -1.13 -6.43
CA ASN A 163 21.22 -1.81 -5.38
C ASN A 163 19.73 -1.89 -5.73
N ILE A 164 19.16 -0.80 -6.26
CA ILE A 164 17.77 -0.74 -6.71
C ILE A 164 17.53 -1.77 -7.82
N PHE A 165 18.41 -1.82 -8.82
CA PHE A 165 18.31 -2.78 -9.91
C PHE A 165 18.46 -4.23 -9.44
N SER A 166 19.38 -4.49 -8.51
CA SER A 166 19.55 -5.80 -7.89
C SER A 166 18.30 -6.22 -7.10
N GLU A 167 17.70 -5.31 -6.32
CA GLU A 167 16.46 -5.57 -5.61
C GLU A 167 15.35 -5.95 -6.56
N LEU A 168 15.11 -5.10 -7.56
CA LEU A 168 14.08 -5.27 -8.57
C LEU A 168 14.24 -6.63 -9.25
N LYS A 169 15.43 -6.97 -9.74
CA LYS A 169 15.66 -8.25 -10.41
C LYS A 169 15.33 -9.44 -9.51
N ALA A 170 15.68 -9.35 -8.23
CA ALA A 170 15.46 -10.44 -7.28
C ALA A 170 14.05 -10.45 -6.66
N THR A 171 13.26 -9.37 -6.73
CA THR A 171 11.85 -9.34 -6.28
C THR A 171 10.85 -9.47 -7.43
N PHE A 172 11.24 -9.20 -8.68
CA PHE A 172 10.34 -9.10 -9.83
C PHE A 172 9.42 -10.33 -10.00
N TRP A 173 10.00 -11.52 -10.16
CA TRP A 173 9.24 -12.76 -10.33
C TRP A 173 8.49 -13.21 -9.07
N PRO A 174 9.11 -13.19 -7.86
CA PRO A 174 8.39 -13.45 -6.62
C PRO A 174 7.14 -12.56 -6.47
N MET A 175 7.27 -11.26 -6.75
CA MET A 175 6.15 -10.32 -6.60
C MET A 175 5.07 -10.53 -7.66
N LEU A 176 5.46 -10.76 -8.92
CA LEU A 176 4.50 -11.00 -10.00
C LEU A 176 3.69 -12.28 -9.74
N THR A 177 4.36 -13.35 -9.32
CA THR A 177 3.69 -14.63 -9.01
C THR A 177 2.85 -14.57 -7.74
N ALA A 178 3.26 -13.78 -6.73
CA ALA A 178 2.41 -13.48 -5.58
C ALA A 178 1.17 -12.68 -6.00
N GLY A 179 1.35 -11.70 -6.89
CA GLY A 179 0.26 -10.87 -7.41
C GLY A 179 -0.79 -11.69 -8.15
N TRP A 180 -0.36 -12.65 -8.97
CA TRP A 180 -1.26 -13.57 -9.68
C TRP A 180 -2.15 -14.44 -8.77
N LYS A 181 -1.84 -14.55 -7.48
CA LYS A 181 -2.70 -15.27 -6.52
C LYS A 181 -3.85 -14.41 -6.00
N LEU A 182 -3.74 -13.09 -6.09
CA LEU A 182 -4.69 -12.13 -5.52
C LEU A 182 -5.43 -11.37 -6.61
N TRP A 183 -4.67 -10.73 -7.48
CA TRP A 183 -5.14 -9.71 -8.40
C TRP A 183 -6.08 -10.20 -9.50
N PRO A 184 -5.92 -11.40 -10.12
CA PRO A 184 -6.89 -11.85 -11.12
C PRO A 184 -8.33 -11.88 -10.60
N PHE A 185 -8.54 -12.28 -9.34
CA PHE A 185 -9.87 -12.31 -8.73
C PHE A 185 -10.40 -10.91 -8.46
N ALA A 186 -9.55 -10.01 -7.95
CA ALA A 186 -9.91 -8.62 -7.73
C ALA A 186 -10.27 -7.91 -9.05
N HIS A 187 -9.49 -8.14 -10.11
CA HIS A 187 -9.69 -7.50 -11.40
C HIS A 187 -10.85 -8.06 -12.20
N LEU A 188 -11.26 -9.31 -11.99
CA LEU A 188 -12.53 -9.80 -12.52
C LEU A 188 -13.71 -8.96 -12.01
N ILE A 189 -13.68 -8.55 -10.73
CA ILE A 189 -14.68 -7.63 -10.17
C ILE A 189 -14.45 -6.22 -10.71
N THR A 190 -13.21 -5.72 -10.71
CA THR A 190 -12.85 -4.38 -11.19
C THR A 190 -13.36 -4.11 -12.60
N TYR A 191 -13.10 -5.03 -13.54
CA TYR A 191 -13.45 -4.85 -14.94
C TYR A 191 -14.85 -5.36 -15.28
N GLY A 192 -15.40 -6.31 -14.51
CA GLY A 192 -16.72 -6.88 -14.76
C GLY A 192 -17.89 -6.12 -14.15
N VAL A 193 -17.67 -5.46 -13.00
CA VAL A 193 -18.77 -4.88 -12.20
C VAL A 193 -18.57 -3.39 -11.91
N ILE A 194 -17.32 -2.96 -11.68
CA ILE A 194 -17.05 -1.61 -11.16
C ILE A 194 -16.97 -0.58 -12.32
N PRO A 195 -17.76 0.53 -12.24
CA PRO A 195 -17.66 1.63 -13.19
C PRO A 195 -16.25 2.25 -13.22
N VAL A 196 -15.78 2.70 -14.39
CA VAL A 196 -14.39 3.14 -14.59
C VAL A 196 -13.95 4.24 -13.62
N GLU A 197 -14.84 5.14 -13.24
CA GLU A 197 -14.60 6.22 -12.30
C GLU A 197 -14.25 5.68 -10.90
N GLN A 198 -14.90 4.58 -10.52
CA GLN A 198 -14.90 3.95 -9.19
C GLN A 198 -13.86 2.83 -9.03
N ARG A 199 -13.27 2.35 -10.14
CA ARG A 199 -12.34 1.21 -10.13
C ARG A 199 -11.17 1.40 -9.20
N LEU A 200 -10.60 2.59 -9.16
CA LEU A 200 -9.43 2.84 -8.31
C LEU A 200 -9.81 2.80 -6.82
N LEU A 201 -10.99 3.27 -6.41
CA LEU A 201 -11.43 3.12 -5.02
C LEU A 201 -11.59 1.65 -4.62
N TRP A 202 -12.17 0.84 -5.53
CA TRP A 202 -12.27 -0.60 -5.33
C TRP A 202 -10.89 -1.26 -5.23
N VAL A 203 -9.99 -0.92 -6.15
CA VAL A 203 -8.62 -1.45 -6.17
C VAL A 203 -7.86 -1.01 -4.92
N ASP A 204 -7.98 0.24 -4.49
CA ASP A 204 -7.39 0.75 -3.25
C ASP A 204 -7.83 -0.05 -2.01
N CYS A 205 -9.06 -0.60 -1.99
CA CYS A 205 -9.51 -1.45 -0.89
C CYS A 205 -8.73 -2.79 -0.85
N VAL A 206 -8.46 -3.39 -2.00
CA VAL A 206 -7.66 -4.61 -2.12
C VAL A 206 -6.16 -4.31 -1.94
N GLU A 207 -5.73 -3.16 -2.44
CA GLU A 207 -4.38 -2.63 -2.39
C GLU A 207 -3.89 -2.46 -0.95
N LEU A 208 -4.77 -2.17 0.01
CA LEU A 208 -4.42 -2.14 1.43
C LEU A 208 -3.74 -3.45 1.88
N ILE A 209 -4.28 -4.60 1.45
CA ILE A 209 -3.73 -5.92 1.74
C ILE A 209 -2.40 -6.10 0.98
N TRP A 210 -2.38 -5.68 -0.28
CA TRP A 210 -1.20 -5.81 -1.14
C TRP A 210 0.00 -4.98 -0.66
N VAL A 211 -0.23 -3.72 -0.26
CA VAL A 211 0.79 -2.84 0.31
C VAL A 211 1.32 -3.40 1.61
N THR A 212 0.46 -4.01 2.44
CA THR A 212 0.91 -4.71 3.66
C THR A 212 1.95 -5.78 3.31
N ILE A 213 1.69 -6.59 2.28
CA ILE A 213 2.62 -7.63 1.80
C ILE A 213 3.89 -7.02 1.20
N LEU A 214 3.76 -6.05 0.29
CA LEU A 214 4.88 -5.34 -0.36
C LEU A 214 5.83 -4.73 0.67
N SER A 215 5.26 -4.03 1.63
CA SER A 215 6.02 -3.30 2.63
C SER A 215 6.77 -4.26 3.55
N THR A 216 6.15 -5.36 3.98
CA THR A 216 6.83 -6.40 4.76
C THR A 216 8.04 -6.95 4.00
N TYR A 217 7.82 -7.41 2.76
CA TYR A 217 8.85 -8.08 1.97
C TYR A 217 10.01 -7.15 1.56
N SER A 218 9.70 -5.91 1.16
CA SER A 218 10.74 -4.96 0.74
C SER A 218 11.63 -4.52 1.91
N ASN A 219 11.08 -4.40 3.12
CA ASN A 219 11.87 -3.99 4.28
C ASN A 219 12.70 -5.14 4.85
N GLU A 220 12.16 -6.37 4.95
CA GLU A 220 12.94 -7.56 5.31
C GLU A 220 14.21 -7.70 4.44
N LYS A 221 14.05 -7.48 3.12
CA LYS A 221 15.16 -7.58 2.18
C LYS A 221 16.15 -6.41 2.30
N SER A 222 15.68 -5.20 2.57
CA SER A 222 16.54 -4.04 2.81
C SER A 222 17.39 -4.25 4.08
N GLU A 223 16.79 -4.74 5.17
CA GLU A 223 17.48 -5.03 6.43
C GLU A 223 18.51 -6.14 6.31
N ALA A 224 18.21 -7.22 5.56
CA ALA A 224 19.16 -8.30 5.29
C ALA A 224 20.43 -7.78 4.60
N ARG A 225 20.30 -6.90 3.61
CA ARG A 225 21.47 -6.31 2.91
C ARG A 225 22.31 -5.39 3.81
N ILE A 226 21.65 -4.59 4.65
CA ILE A 226 22.36 -3.74 5.63
C ILE A 226 23.17 -4.60 6.59
N SER A 227 22.65 -5.77 6.96
CA SER A 227 23.32 -6.71 7.87
C SER A 227 24.49 -7.46 7.22
N GLU A 228 24.49 -7.66 5.89
CA GLU A 228 25.59 -8.33 5.16
C GLU A 228 26.76 -7.39 4.81
N THR A 229 26.50 -6.08 4.68
CA THR A 229 27.50 -5.06 4.30
C THR A 229 28.71 -4.91 5.26
N PRO A 230 28.64 -5.16 6.59
CA PRO A 230 29.79 -5.05 7.48
C PRO A 230 30.85 -6.17 7.31
N ALA A 231 30.49 -7.32 6.73
CA ALA A 231 31.38 -8.49 6.70
C ALA A 231 32.41 -8.45 5.56
N GLU A 232 32.05 -7.89 4.40
CA GLU A 232 32.95 -7.86 3.23
C GLU A 232 34.01 -6.75 3.30
N ALA A 233 33.71 -5.63 3.98
CA ALA A 233 34.64 -4.51 4.11
C ALA A 233 35.87 -4.82 5.01
N GLY A 234 35.74 -5.76 5.96
CA GLY A 234 36.84 -6.15 6.86
C GLY A 234 37.76 -7.26 6.33
N SER A 235 37.32 -8.03 5.32
CA SER A 235 38.10 -9.13 4.75
C SER A 235 39.13 -8.66 3.73
N SER A 236 38.87 -7.56 3.01
CA SER A 236 39.76 -7.07 1.95
C SER A 236 41.00 -6.32 2.47
N SER A 237 41.03 -5.90 3.73
CA SER A 237 42.14 -5.09 4.28
C SER A 237 43.27 -5.90 4.91
N LEU A 238 43.12 -7.23 5.09
CA LEU A 238 44.10 -8.07 5.78
C LEU A 238 45.08 -8.83 4.85
N LEU A 239 45.00 -8.68 3.52
CA LEU A 239 45.80 -9.45 2.56
C LEU A 239 46.95 -8.68 1.88
N LYS A 240 47.27 -7.45 2.30
CA LYS A 240 48.45 -6.71 1.82
C LYS A 240 49.48 -6.55 2.96
N GLY A 241 50.18 -7.64 3.27
CA GLY A 241 51.47 -7.55 3.97
C GLY A 241 52.55 -7.01 3.02
N PRO A 242 53.58 -6.30 3.52
CA PRO A 242 54.59 -5.66 2.66
C PRO A 242 55.49 -6.70 1.99
N PRO A 243 56.04 -6.43 0.80
CA PRO A 243 57.05 -7.29 0.20
C PRO A 243 58.37 -7.15 0.97
N GLU A 244 58.95 -8.29 1.38
CA GLU A 244 60.30 -8.38 1.95
C GLU A 244 61.36 -8.08 0.87
N GLU A 245 62.39 -7.34 1.27
CA GLU A 245 63.55 -6.87 0.47
C GLU A 245 64.50 -7.99 0.02
#